data_AF-A0AAD6S599-F1
#
_entry.id   AF-A0AAD6S599-F1
#
_cell.length_a   1.000
_cell.length_b   1.000
_cell.length_c   1.000
_cell.angle_alpha   90.00
_cell.angle_beta   90.00
_cell.angle_gamma   90.00
#
_symmetry.space_group_name_H-M   'P 1'
#
loop_
_entity.id
_entity.type
_entity.pdbx_description
1 polymer ?
#
loop_
_entity_poly.entity_id
_entity_poly.type
_entity_poly.pdbx_seq_one_letter_code
_entity_poly.pdbx_strand_id
1 'polypeptide(L)'
;SSIFSAASFELGGLHCRTIAQGIPHRFLPGAFSILTALGKYNHNCGSHIILWELGFVISFPPGASIILPTGVIHYSFVRVRPDETRYSLLQWAGSGITRYLRNGYNMDLDFAQASEAKPAAREERRKADHAAVLGAFPVEAELDDCAMSVPFFGYPAHPTAAINN
;
A
#
# COMPACT_ATOMS: atom_id res chain seq x y z
N SER A 1 12.85 -0.35 -20.77
CA SER A 1 13.24 0.37 -19.54
C SER A 1 12.01 0.58 -18.66
N SER A 2 12.16 0.64 -17.34
CA SER A 2 11.06 0.87 -16.37
C SER A 2 11.05 2.34 -15.91
N ILE A 3 9.87 2.93 -15.70
CA ILE A 3 9.73 4.28 -15.11
C ILE A 3 9.93 4.27 -13.58
N PHE A 4 9.80 3.10 -12.94
CA PHE A 4 10.01 2.92 -11.50
C PHE A 4 11.47 2.65 -11.19
N SER A 5 11.97 3.28 -10.13
CA SER A 5 13.35 3.15 -9.66
C SER A 5 13.61 1.86 -8.88
N ALA A 6 12.56 1.17 -8.43
CA ALA A 6 12.67 -0.04 -7.62
C ALA A 6 11.55 -1.04 -7.93
N ALA A 7 11.84 -2.31 -7.71
CA ALA A 7 10.89 -3.40 -7.84
C ALA A 7 11.18 -4.53 -6.84
N SER A 8 10.16 -5.29 -6.46
CA SER A 8 10.27 -6.46 -5.59
C SER A 8 9.30 -7.55 -6.02
N PHE A 9 9.77 -8.80 -5.95
CA PHE A 9 8.93 -9.98 -6.12
C PHE A 9 8.55 -10.54 -4.75
N GLU A 10 7.25 -10.68 -4.52
CA GLU A 10 6.72 -11.35 -3.33
C GLU A 10 6.37 -12.79 -3.70
N LEU A 11 7.18 -13.73 -3.21
CA LEU A 11 7.09 -15.16 -3.55
C LEU A 11 6.40 -16.02 -2.48
N GLY A 12 6.02 -15.42 -1.34
CA GLY A 12 5.42 -16.12 -0.21
C GLY A 12 3.93 -16.40 -0.43
N GLY A 13 3.62 -17.49 -1.12
CA GLY A 13 2.30 -17.86 -1.66
C GLY A 13 1.09 -17.94 -0.72
N LEU A 14 1.24 -17.64 0.58
CA LEU A 14 0.14 -17.66 1.56
C LEU A 14 0.15 -16.47 2.52
N HIS A 15 1.11 -15.56 2.42
CA HIS A 15 1.18 -14.45 3.35
C HIS A 15 0.30 -13.31 2.85
N CYS A 16 -0.84 -13.13 3.53
CA CYS A 16 -1.57 -11.87 3.58
C CYS A 16 -0.58 -10.82 4.13
N ARG A 17 0.11 -10.10 3.23
CA ARG A 17 0.91 -8.95 3.66
C ARG A 17 -0.08 -7.83 3.94
N THR A 18 -0.58 -7.77 5.17
CA THR A 18 -1.21 -6.56 5.67
C THR A 18 -0.10 -5.52 5.79
N ILE A 19 -0.10 -4.50 4.93
CA ILE A 19 0.66 -3.28 5.23
C ILE A 19 -0.18 -2.54 6.28
N ALA A 20 -0.26 -3.08 7.50
CA ALA A 20 -0.93 -2.45 8.65
C ALA A 20 0.05 -1.82 9.63
N GLN A 21 1.34 -2.19 9.60
CA GLN A 21 2.34 -1.62 10.50
C GLN A 21 3.13 -0.52 9.80
N GLY A 22 2.46 0.61 9.61
CA GLY A 22 3.04 1.83 9.05
C GLY A 22 3.33 1.74 7.56
N ILE A 23 2.92 2.76 6.82
CA ILE A 23 3.34 2.95 5.42
C ILE A 23 4.87 2.97 5.40
N PRO A 24 5.53 1.93 4.84
CA PRO A 24 6.95 1.74 5.05
C PRO A 24 7.72 2.88 4.39
N HIS A 25 8.75 3.38 5.08
CA HIS A 25 9.59 4.50 4.65
C HIS A 25 10.34 4.26 3.32
N ARG A 26 10.10 3.14 2.63
CA ARG A 26 10.61 2.86 1.29
C ARG A 26 9.76 3.48 0.17
N PHE A 27 8.45 3.62 0.38
CA PHE A 27 7.56 4.24 -0.60
C PHE A 27 7.61 5.76 -0.49
N LEU A 28 7.62 6.43 -1.64
CA LEU A 28 7.50 7.88 -1.71
C LEU A 28 6.05 8.27 -1.38
N PRO A 29 5.81 9.07 -0.31
CA PRO A 29 4.50 9.64 -0.04
C PRO A 29 4.03 10.46 -1.25
N GLY A 30 2.75 10.33 -1.60
CA GLY A 30 2.17 10.97 -2.79
C GLY A 30 2.52 10.32 -4.14
N ALA A 31 3.37 9.29 -4.16
CA ALA A 31 3.67 8.53 -5.38
C ALA A 31 2.84 7.25 -5.49
N PHE A 32 2.58 6.86 -6.73
CA PHE A 32 1.92 5.61 -7.04
C PHE A 32 2.93 4.48 -7.27
N SER A 33 2.49 3.26 -6.98
CA SER A 33 3.18 2.02 -7.28
C SER A 33 2.32 1.15 -8.17
N ILE A 34 2.95 0.31 -8.99
CA ILE A 34 2.25 -0.73 -9.75
C ILE A 34 2.41 -2.04 -9.02
N LEU A 35 1.28 -2.68 -8.73
CA LEU A 35 1.23 -4.05 -8.26
C LEU A 35 0.68 -4.93 -9.37
N THR A 36 1.39 -5.99 -9.71
CA THR A 36 0.96 -7.02 -10.66
C THR A 36 0.79 -8.35 -9.92
N ALA A 37 -0.39 -8.94 -10.03
CA ALA A 37 -0.69 -10.28 -9.53
C ALA A 37 -0.14 -11.34 -10.49
N LEU A 38 0.49 -12.37 -9.94
CA LEU A 38 1.05 -13.48 -10.70
C LEU A 38 0.69 -14.81 -10.00
N GLY A 39 0.86 -15.93 -10.71
CA GLY A 39 0.58 -17.27 -10.19
C GLY A 39 -0.72 -17.88 -10.72
N LYS A 40 -1.21 -18.93 -10.04
CA LYS A 40 -2.40 -19.68 -10.42
C LYS A 40 -3.29 -19.85 -9.19
N TYR A 41 -4.42 -19.14 -9.20
CA TYR A 41 -5.41 -19.13 -8.13
C TYR A 41 -6.79 -18.71 -8.68
N ASN A 42 -7.85 -19.04 -7.96
CA ASN A 42 -9.20 -18.59 -8.23
C ASN A 42 -9.48 -17.25 -7.54
N HIS A 43 -9.47 -16.17 -8.32
CA HIS A 43 -9.69 -14.81 -7.80
C HIS A 43 -11.12 -14.52 -7.34
N ASN A 44 -12.06 -15.44 -7.55
CA ASN A 44 -13.41 -15.36 -6.96
C ASN A 44 -13.43 -15.90 -5.52
N CYS A 45 -12.35 -16.53 -5.06
CA CYS A 45 -12.27 -17.17 -3.74
C CYS A 45 -11.13 -16.62 -2.87
N GLY A 46 -10.38 -15.62 -3.34
CA GLY A 46 -9.20 -15.10 -2.65
C GLY A 46 -8.48 -14.01 -3.47
N SER A 47 -7.30 -13.58 -3.02
CA SER A 47 -6.48 -12.52 -3.65
C SER A 47 -7.09 -11.12 -3.71
N HIS A 48 -8.34 -10.92 -3.25
CA HIS A 48 -8.96 -9.60 -3.19
C HIS A 48 -8.09 -8.58 -2.45
N ILE A 49 -8.06 -7.35 -2.95
CA ILE A 49 -7.37 -6.24 -2.30
C ILE A 49 -8.37 -5.52 -1.42
N ILE A 50 -8.05 -5.37 -0.14
CA ILE A 50 -8.83 -4.55 0.79
C ILE A 50 -8.10 -3.21 0.92
N LEU A 51 -8.78 -2.12 0.57
CA LEU A 51 -8.30 -0.74 0.73
C LEU A 51 -9.02 -0.13 1.94
N TRP A 52 -8.34 -0.06 3.08
CA TRP A 52 -8.99 0.18 4.37
C TRP A 52 -9.60 1.57 4.50
N GLU A 53 -8.87 2.61 4.09
CA GLU A 53 -9.34 3.99 4.16
C GLU A 53 -10.40 4.32 3.12
N LEU A 54 -10.47 3.54 2.04
CA LEU A 54 -11.46 3.73 0.98
C LEU A 54 -12.70 2.83 1.18
N GLY A 55 -12.63 1.85 2.09
CA GLY A 55 -13.71 0.88 2.29
C GLY A 55 -13.94 -0.07 1.10
N PHE A 56 -12.97 -0.19 0.19
CA PHE A 56 -13.12 -1.00 -1.03
C PHE A 56 -12.55 -2.40 -0.89
N VAL A 57 -13.24 -3.36 -1.49
CA VAL A 57 -12.74 -4.71 -1.74
C VAL A 57 -12.73 -4.94 -3.24
N ILE A 58 -11.54 -5.12 -3.81
CA ILE A 58 -11.35 -5.23 -5.25
C ILE A 58 -10.93 -6.66 -5.59
N SER A 59 -11.67 -7.32 -6.48
CA SER A 59 -11.24 -8.59 -7.08
C SER A 59 -9.96 -8.39 -7.89
N PHE A 60 -8.94 -9.21 -7.61
CA PHE A 60 -7.62 -9.03 -8.21
C PHE A 60 -7.15 -10.33 -8.88
N PRO A 61 -7.40 -10.48 -10.20
CA PRO A 61 -7.12 -11.70 -10.92
C PRO A 61 -5.64 -11.93 -11.25
N PRO A 62 -5.21 -13.18 -11.49
CA PRO A 62 -3.86 -13.47 -11.96
C PRO A 62 -3.57 -12.73 -13.28
N GLY A 63 -2.41 -12.09 -13.38
CA GLY A 63 -2.00 -11.28 -14.53
C GLY A 63 -2.50 -9.83 -14.50
N ALA A 64 -3.43 -9.48 -13.61
CA ALA A 64 -3.90 -8.11 -13.48
C ALA A 64 -2.85 -7.21 -12.83
N SER A 65 -2.87 -5.94 -13.22
CA SER A 65 -2.06 -4.89 -12.61
C SER A 65 -2.96 -3.76 -12.11
N ILE A 66 -2.61 -3.20 -10.96
CA ILE A 66 -3.30 -2.07 -10.35
C ILE A 66 -2.29 -1.02 -9.93
N ILE A 67 -2.67 0.24 -10.12
CA ILE A 67 -1.93 1.40 -9.62
C ILE A 67 -2.43 1.68 -8.20
N LEU A 68 -1.57 1.56 -7.21
CA LEU A 68 -1.88 1.76 -5.80
C LEU A 68 -1.08 2.94 -5.25
N PRO A 69 -1.68 3.85 -4.48
CA PRO A 69 -0.95 4.84 -3.72
C PRO A 69 -0.35 4.21 -2.44
N THR A 70 0.56 3.25 -2.61
CA THR A 70 1.12 2.40 -1.52
C THR A 70 1.94 3.18 -0.48
N GLY A 71 2.29 4.43 -0.79
CA GLY A 71 2.94 5.37 0.12
C GLY A 71 1.94 6.19 0.96
N VAL A 72 0.65 5.90 0.86
CA VAL A 72 -0.42 6.71 1.44
C VAL A 72 -1.56 5.86 2.02
N ILE A 73 -2.05 4.83 1.32
CA ILE A 73 -3.17 4.03 1.83
C ILE A 73 -2.70 2.70 2.41
N HIS A 74 -3.39 2.24 3.45
CA HIS A 74 -3.24 0.90 3.98
C HIS A 74 -4.03 -0.08 3.12
N TYR A 75 -3.37 -1.18 2.75
CA TYR A 75 -4.01 -2.25 2.01
C TYR A 75 -3.56 -3.62 2.50
N SER A 76 -4.41 -4.61 2.25
CA SER A 76 -4.13 -6.03 2.50
C SER A 76 -4.65 -6.88 1.34
N PHE A 77 -4.21 -8.14 1.31
CA PHE A 77 -4.64 -9.12 0.31
C PHE A 77 -5.33 -10.29 0.98
N VAL A 78 -6.55 -10.63 0.56
CA VAL A 78 -7.20 -11.85 0.98
C VAL A 78 -6.33 -13.04 0.56
N ARG A 79 -6.16 -14.00 1.47
CA ARG A 79 -5.33 -15.18 1.22
C ARG A 79 -5.95 -16.03 0.10
N VAL A 80 -5.10 -16.60 -0.76
CA VAL A 80 -5.50 -17.67 -1.68
C VAL A 80 -5.58 -19.01 -0.95
N ARG A 81 -6.20 -20.03 -1.55
CA ARG A 81 -6.34 -21.34 -0.91
C ARG A 81 -4.98 -22.04 -0.74
N PRO A 82 -4.84 -22.97 0.21
CA PRO A 82 -3.57 -23.66 0.47
C PRO A 82 -2.98 -24.40 -0.73
N ASP A 83 -3.82 -24.85 -1.66
CA ASP A 83 -3.47 -25.54 -2.91
C ASP A 83 -3.20 -24.60 -4.09
N GLU A 84 -3.37 -23.29 -3.88
CA GLU A 84 -3.17 -22.26 -4.89
C GLU A 84 -1.81 -21.55 -4.73
N THR A 85 -1.36 -20.92 -5.82
CA THR A 85 -0.09 -20.17 -5.82
C THR A 85 -0.32 -18.73 -6.20
N ARG A 86 0.08 -17.79 -5.34
CA ARG A 86 0.05 -16.37 -5.64
C ARG A 86 1.42 -15.75 -5.45
N TYR A 87 1.85 -15.01 -6.46
CA TYR A 87 3.02 -14.14 -6.40
C TYR A 87 2.60 -12.73 -6.75
N SER A 88 3.44 -11.75 -6.44
CA SER A 88 3.23 -10.41 -6.95
C SER A 88 4.53 -9.70 -7.27
N LEU A 89 4.50 -8.89 -8.33
CA LEU A 89 5.52 -7.91 -8.63
C LEU A 89 5.03 -6.54 -8.15
N LEU A 90 5.80 -5.88 -7.31
CA LEU A 90 5.55 -4.50 -6.90
C LEU A 90 6.65 -3.63 -7.48
N GLN A 91 6.29 -2.56 -8.18
CA GLN A 91 7.20 -1.56 -8.72
C GLN A 91 6.85 -0.19 -8.14
N TRP A 92 7.83 0.57 -7.66
CA TRP A 92 7.58 1.85 -7.00
C TRP A 92 8.69 2.87 -7.19
N ALA A 93 8.34 4.14 -6.98
CA ALA A 93 9.31 5.22 -6.81
C ALA A 93 9.86 5.17 -5.38
N GLY A 94 11.15 4.85 -5.24
CA GLY A 94 11.81 4.74 -3.94
C GLY A 94 11.97 6.10 -3.27
N SER A 95 11.42 6.29 -2.08
CA SER A 95 11.55 7.56 -1.36
C SER A 95 12.99 7.94 -1.00
N GLY A 96 13.91 6.97 -0.94
CA GLY A 96 15.32 7.22 -0.65
C GLY A 96 15.96 8.17 -1.66
N ILE A 97 15.67 8.02 -2.95
CA ILE A 97 16.25 8.90 -3.98
C ILE A 97 15.72 10.34 -3.85
N THR A 98 14.42 10.48 -3.56
CA THR A 98 13.80 11.78 -3.36
C THR A 98 14.33 12.47 -2.12
N ARG A 99 14.59 11.73 -1.03
CA ARG A 99 15.20 12.28 0.17
C ARG A 99 16.64 12.69 -0.07
N TYR A 100 17.44 11.85 -0.74
CA TYR A 100 18.81 12.20 -1.11
C TYR A 100 18.90 13.52 -1.88
N LEU A 101 18.04 13.70 -2.89
CA LEU A 101 17.96 14.97 -3.63
C LEU A 101 17.53 16.14 -2.74
N ARG A 102 16.52 15.95 -1.89
CA ARG A 102 16.03 16.99 -0.96
C ARG A 102 17.04 17.36 0.13
N ASN A 103 17.89 16.42 0.52
CA ASN A 103 18.95 16.61 1.49
C ASN A 103 20.19 17.29 0.87
N GLY A 104 20.10 17.78 -0.38
CA GLY A 104 21.22 18.39 -1.07
C GLY A 104 22.31 17.39 -1.43
N TYR A 105 21.94 16.19 -1.87
CA TYR A 105 22.85 15.10 -2.20
C TYR A 105 23.58 14.50 -0.99
N ASN A 106 22.95 14.57 0.19
CA ASN A 106 23.43 13.93 1.41
C ASN A 106 22.55 12.74 1.80
N MET A 107 23.18 11.71 2.35
CA MET A 107 22.43 10.58 2.92
C MET A 107 21.59 11.06 4.11
N ASP A 108 20.50 10.34 4.40
CA ASP A 108 19.61 10.72 5.50
C ASP A 108 20.34 10.85 6.85
N LEU A 109 21.34 9.99 7.11
CA LEU A 109 22.14 10.03 8.33
C LEU A 109 23.02 11.28 8.41
N ASP A 110 23.78 11.56 7.34
CA ASP A 110 24.68 12.70 7.28
C ASP A 110 23.90 14.02 7.34
N PHE A 111 22.78 14.08 6.62
CA PHE A 111 21.90 15.23 6.64
C PHE A 111 21.27 15.45 8.01
N ALA A 112 20.81 14.39 8.70
CA ALA A 112 20.24 14.52 10.04
C ALA A 112 21.27 14.93 11.11
N GLN A 113 22.54 14.59 10.92
CA GLN A 113 23.62 15.04 11.80
C GLN A 113 24.03 16.49 11.53
N ALA A 114 24.04 16.90 10.26
CA ALA A 114 24.46 18.23 9.82
C ALA A 114 23.36 19.30 9.90
N SER A 115 22.09 18.90 9.93
CA SER A 115 20.95 19.81 9.93
C SER A 115 20.06 19.60 11.16
N GLU A 116 19.52 20.68 11.72
CA GLU A 116 18.42 20.62 12.70
C GLU A 116 17.08 20.20 12.05
N ALA A 117 17.10 19.42 10.98
CA ALA A 117 15.91 19.08 10.23
C ALA A 117 14.92 18.31 11.11
N LYS A 118 13.84 19.01 11.49
CA LYS A 118 12.85 18.50 12.44
C LYS A 118 12.09 17.32 11.82
N PRO A 119 12.10 16.12 12.43
CA PRO A 119 11.28 14.98 12.01
C PRO A 119 9.80 15.32 11.81
N ALA A 120 9.30 16.32 12.55
CA ALA A 120 7.95 16.86 12.44
C ALA A 120 7.59 17.37 11.03
N ALA A 121 8.47 18.09 10.35
CA ALA A 121 8.19 18.64 9.02
C ALA A 121 8.10 17.55 7.93
N ARG A 122 8.72 16.39 8.17
CA ARG A 122 8.60 15.20 7.30
C ARG A 122 7.26 14.52 7.52
N GLU A 123 6.82 14.45 8.76
CA GLU A 123 5.54 13.85 9.13
C GLU A 123 4.35 14.71 8.66
N GLU A 124 4.42 16.04 8.79
CA GLU A 124 3.38 16.94 8.26
C GLU A 124 3.19 16.78 6.75
N ARG A 125 4.27 16.64 5.98
CA ARG A 125 4.17 16.39 4.54
C ARG A 125 3.53 15.05 4.24
N ARG A 126 3.89 14.00 4.99
CA ARG A 126 3.24 12.68 4.85
C ARG A 126 1.74 12.79 5.08
N LYS A 127 1.31 13.55 6.09
CA LYS A 127 -0.11 13.81 6.36
C LYS A 127 -0.78 14.61 5.25
N ALA A 128 -0.10 15.62 4.70
CA ALA A 128 -0.62 16.41 3.57
C ALA A 128 -0.77 15.55 2.30
N ASP A 129 0.25 14.77 1.94
CA ASP A 129 0.20 13.83 0.82
C ASP A 129 -0.92 12.78 1.04
N HIS A 130 -1.10 12.35 2.29
CA HIS A 130 -2.17 11.43 2.65
C HIS A 130 -3.56 12.01 2.41
N ALA A 131 -3.81 13.21 2.92
CA ALA A 131 -5.07 13.92 2.74
C ALA A 131 -5.36 14.20 1.25
N ALA A 132 -4.34 14.61 0.49
CA ALA A 132 -4.49 14.93 -0.93
C ALA A 132 -4.91 13.72 -1.77
N VAL A 133 -4.33 12.55 -1.52
CA VAL A 133 -4.69 11.31 -2.23
C VAL A 133 -6.10 10.85 -1.86
N LEU A 134 -6.47 10.87 -0.57
CA LEU A 134 -7.83 10.49 -0.17
C LEU A 134 -8.89 11.42 -0.76
N GLY A 135 -8.63 12.73 -0.81
CA GLY A 135 -9.54 13.70 -1.42
C GLY A 135 -9.68 13.57 -2.94
N ALA A 136 -8.83 12.79 -3.61
CA ALA A 136 -8.90 12.55 -5.05
C ALA A 136 -9.80 11.37 -5.45
N PHE A 137 -10.24 10.53 -4.50
CA PHE A 137 -11.15 9.43 -4.76
C PHE A 137 -12.60 9.81 -4.45
N PRO A 138 -13.56 9.58 -5.36
CA PRO A 138 -14.97 9.76 -5.06
C PRO A 138 -15.40 8.73 -3.99
N VAL A 139 -16.01 9.20 -2.89
CA VAL A 139 -16.53 8.34 -1.82
C VAL A 139 -17.94 7.89 -2.21
N GLU A 140 -18.06 6.97 -3.15
CA GLU A 140 -19.23 6.10 -3.27
C GLU A 140 -18.76 4.73 -3.76
N ALA A 141 -18.88 3.69 -2.92
CA ALA A 141 -19.02 2.34 -3.44
C ALA A 141 -19.91 1.49 -2.54
N GLU A 142 -20.83 0.80 -3.20
CA GLU A 142 -21.56 -0.34 -2.66
C GLU A 142 -20.62 -1.55 -2.62
N LEU A 143 -20.70 -2.32 -1.53
CA LEU A 143 -19.99 -3.57 -1.31
C LEU A 143 -20.79 -4.72 -1.93
N ASP A 144 -20.22 -5.46 -2.89
CA ASP A 144 -20.84 -6.68 -3.39
C ASP A 144 -20.89 -7.77 -2.31
N ASP A 145 -22.04 -8.44 -2.18
CA ASP A 145 -22.36 -9.48 -1.17
C ASP A 145 -21.30 -10.58 -1.03
N CYS A 146 -20.52 -10.84 -2.07
CA CYS A 146 -19.47 -11.86 -2.04
C CYS A 146 -18.35 -11.54 -1.04
N ALA A 147 -18.02 -10.25 -0.84
CA ALA A 147 -16.98 -9.82 0.10
C ALA A 147 -17.34 -10.07 1.57
N MET A 148 -18.64 -10.15 1.88
CA MET A 148 -19.17 -10.34 3.24
C MET A 148 -19.09 -11.81 3.70
N SER A 149 -18.81 -12.74 2.80
CA SER A 149 -18.74 -14.18 3.09
C SER A 149 -17.35 -14.66 3.56
N VAL A 150 -16.34 -13.80 3.49
CA VAL A 150 -15.00 -14.10 4.00
C VAL A 150 -15.04 -13.99 5.53
N PRO A 151 -14.79 -15.07 6.30
CA PRO A 151 -14.84 -14.97 7.75
C PRO A 151 -13.82 -13.93 8.21
N PHE A 152 -14.34 -12.88 8.84
CA PHE A 152 -13.59 -11.84 9.54
C PHE A 152 -12.89 -12.49 10.74
N PHE A 153 -11.82 -13.25 10.47
CA PHE A 153 -11.02 -13.87 11.53
C PHE A 153 -10.29 -12.75 12.25
N GLY A 154 -10.67 -12.56 13.52
CA GLY A 154 -10.34 -11.42 14.37
C GLY A 154 -8.89 -10.94 14.23
N TYR A 155 -8.73 -9.83 13.52
CA TYR A 155 -7.63 -8.92 13.73
C TYR A 155 -8.07 -7.89 14.77
N PRO A 156 -7.19 -7.48 15.71
CA PRO A 156 -7.54 -6.44 16.67
C PRO A 156 -8.01 -5.22 15.91
N ALA A 157 -9.21 -4.75 16.23
CA ALA A 157 -9.72 -3.49 15.73
C ALA A 157 -8.67 -2.41 16.01
N HIS A 158 -8.06 -1.86 14.96
CA HIS A 158 -7.37 -0.59 15.11
C HIS A 158 -8.44 0.43 15.49
N PRO A 159 -8.17 1.33 16.46
CA PRO A 159 -9.16 2.31 16.89
C PRO A 159 -9.60 3.09 15.67
N THR A 160 -10.86 2.91 15.32
CA THR A 160 -11.59 3.77 14.41
C THR A 160 -11.44 5.16 14.99
N ALA A 161 -10.52 5.98 14.44
CA ALA A 161 -10.59 7.40 14.67
C ALA A 161 -11.96 7.80 14.16
N ALA A 162 -12.86 8.10 15.09
CA ALA A 162 -14.24 8.44 14.82
C ALA A 162 -14.28 9.46 13.70
N ILE A 163 -14.74 9.03 12.52
CA ILE A 163 -15.20 9.93 11.47
C ILE A 163 -16.59 10.34 11.94
N ASN A 164 -16.63 11.29 12.87
CA ASN A 164 -17.84 12.03 13.17
C ASN A 164 -17.93 13.18 12.17
N ASN A 165 -19.11 13.28 11.54
CA ASN A 165 -19.57 14.37 10.66
C ASN A 165 -19.05 15.76 11.03
#